data_AF-A0A7J4M0R0-F1
#
_entry.id   AF-A0A7J4M0R0-F1
#
_cell.length_a   1.000
_cell.length_b   1.000
_cell.length_c   1.000
_cell.angle_alpha   90.00
_cell.angle_beta   90.00
_cell.angle_gamma   90.00
#
_symmetry.space_group_name_H-M   'P 1'
#
loop_
_entity.id
_entity.type
_entity.pdbx_description
1 polymer ?
#
loop_
_entity_poly.entity_id
_entity_poly.type
_entity_poly.pdbx_seq_one_letter_code
_entity_poly.pdbx_strand_id
1 'polypeptide(L)' 'MAEKKEQKKKDITAYKQGRQCPKCYSRMADHADRYACGKCGYTEFKQKKQ' A
#
# COMPACT_ATOMS: atom_id res chain seq x y z
N MET A 1 -28.98 -38.30 6.62
CA MET A 1 -27.60 -38.10 7.09
C MET A 1 -27.03 -36.92 6.32
N ALA A 2 -27.30 -35.71 6.82
CA ALA A 2 -27.00 -34.45 6.13
C ALA A 2 -25.79 -33.82 6.79
N GLU A 3 -24.67 -33.71 6.07
CA GLU A 3 -23.52 -32.94 6.55
C GLU A 3 -22.96 -32.10 5.40
N LYS A 4 -23.60 -30.95 5.21
CA LYS A 4 -23.15 -29.91 4.28
C LYS A 4 -22.04 -29.12 4.97
N LYS A 5 -20.79 -29.43 4.62
CA LYS A 5 -19.60 -28.85 5.24
C LYS A 5 -19.42 -27.39 4.77
N GLU A 6 -19.62 -26.46 5.69
CA GLU A 6 -19.54 -25.02 5.48
C GLU A 6 -18.10 -24.57 5.19
N GLN A 7 -17.87 -23.95 4.02
CA GLN A 7 -16.57 -23.43 3.62
C GLN A 7 -16.43 -22.00 4.15
N LYS A 8 -15.68 -21.83 5.25
CA LYS A 8 -15.27 -20.52 5.76
C LYS A 8 -14.44 -19.78 4.69
N LYS A 9 -15.04 -18.79 4.03
CA LYS A 9 -14.31 -17.79 3.23
C LYS A 9 -13.40 -17.02 4.17
N LYS A 10 -12.09 -17.11 3.93
CA LYS A 10 -11.10 -16.29 4.61
C LYS A 10 -11.04 -14.96 3.87
N ASP A 11 -11.39 -13.87 4.52
CA ASP A 11 -11.28 -12.52 3.97
C ASP A 11 -9.80 -12.23 3.62
N ILE A 12 -9.49 -12.26 2.33
CA ILE A 12 -8.15 -11.97 1.82
C ILE A 12 -7.97 -10.46 1.95
N THR A 13 -7.21 -10.04 2.97
CA THR A 13 -6.86 -8.63 3.15
C THR A 13 -5.95 -8.21 2.00
N ALA A 14 -6.46 -7.39 1.09
CA ALA A 14 -5.70 -6.85 -0.02
C ALA A 14 -4.55 -5.98 0.52
N TYR A 15 -3.32 -6.41 0.29
CA TYR A 15 -2.13 -5.64 0.67
C TYR A 15 -2.13 -4.32 -0.11
N LYS A 16 -2.17 -3.18 0.59
CA LYS A 16 -2.07 -1.86 -0.06
C LYS A 16 -0.76 -1.80 -0.84
N GLN A 17 -0.87 -1.64 -2.15
CA GLN A 17 0.30 -1.46 -3.01
C GLN A 17 1.00 -0.16 -2.59
N GLY A 18 2.29 -0.26 -2.23
CA GLY A 18 3.09 0.90 -1.85
C GLY A 18 3.21 1.92 -2.98
N ARG A 19 3.28 3.21 -2.64
CA ARG A 19 3.47 4.30 -3.61
C ARG A 19 4.77 4.10 -4.40
N GLN A 20 4.64 4.11 -5.73
CA GLN A 20 5.78 4.20 -6.65
C GLN A 20 6.04 5.65 -7.01
N CYS A 21 7.30 5.99 -7.24
CA CYS A 21 7.66 7.35 -7.61
C CYS A 21 7.27 7.66 -9.06
N PRO A 22 6.63 8.81 -9.34
CA PRO A 22 6.21 9.18 -10.70
C PRO A 22 7.38 9.44 -11.66
N LYS A 23 8.57 9.76 -11.14
CA LYS A 23 9.77 10.01 -11.95
C LYS A 23 10.62 8.76 -12.16
N CYS A 24 10.86 8.03 -11.07
CA CYS A 24 11.88 6.97 -11.02
C CYS A 24 11.26 5.56 -11.09
N TYR A 25 9.92 5.42 -10.99
CA TYR A 25 9.15 4.18 -10.81
C TYR A 25 9.68 3.25 -9.68
N SER A 26 10.61 3.74 -8.88
CA SER A 26 11.15 3.03 -7.74
C SER A 26 10.18 3.12 -6.57
N ARG A 27 10.32 2.20 -5.61
CA ARG A 27 9.57 2.30 -4.36
C ARG A 27 9.99 3.58 -3.63
N MET A 28 9.00 4.36 -3.23
CA MET A 28 9.23 5.45 -2.30
C MET A 28 9.22 4.90 -0.88
N ALA A 29 10.07 5.44 -0.01
CA ALA A 29 9.99 5.21 1.41
C ALA A 29 8.73 5.89 1.94
N ASP A 30 7.87 5.12 2.59
CA ASP A 30 6.69 5.64 3.30
C ASP A 30 7.14 6.13 4.68
N HIS A 31 7.16 7.45 4.87
CA HIS A 31 7.27 8.07 6.18
C HIS A 31 5.90 8.57 6.62
N ALA A 32 5.75 8.83 7.92
CA ALA A 32 4.48 9.27 8.49
C ALA A 32 4.01 10.61 7.88
N ASP A 33 4.94 11.52 7.59
CA ASP A 33 4.68 12.87 7.08
C ASP A 33 4.94 13.01 5.56
N ARG A 34 5.73 12.12 4.96
CA ARG A 34 6.18 12.25 3.56
C ARG A 34 6.45 10.91 2.89
N TYR A 35 6.54 10.93 1.56
CA TYR A 35 7.09 9.88 0.73
C TYR A 35 8.40 10.36 0.13
N ALA A 36 9.46 9.56 0.16
CA ALA A 36 10.75 9.93 -0.45
C ALA A 36 11.24 8.86 -1.44
N CYS A 37 11.53 9.21 -2.71
CA CYS A 37 12.29 8.33 -3.64
C CYS A 37 13.78 8.49 -3.35
N GLY A 38 14.40 7.46 -2.76
CA GLY A 38 15.85 7.43 -2.53
C GLY A 38 16.70 7.41 -3.82
N LYS A 39 16.10 7.14 -4.99
CA LYS A 39 16.82 7.08 -6.27
C LYS A 39 16.91 8.42 -7.00
N CYS A 40 15.90 9.28 -6.91
CA CYS A 40 15.86 10.56 -7.63
C CYS A 40 15.65 11.78 -6.73
N GLY A 41 15.54 11.60 -5.41
CA GLY A 41 15.33 12.68 -4.44
C GLY A 41 13.92 13.27 -4.44
N TYR A 42 12.99 12.71 -5.21
CA TYR A 42 11.61 13.19 -5.24
C TYR A 42 10.92 12.95 -3.89
N THR A 43 10.38 14.00 -3.30
CA THR A 43 9.75 13.95 -1.97
C THR A 43 8.33 14.49 -2.07
N GLU A 44 7.35 13.75 -1.56
CA GLU A 44 5.94 14.09 -1.64
C GLU A 44 5.33 14.08 -0.23
N PHE A 45 4.89 15.22 0.28
CA PHE A 45 4.36 15.31 1.64
C PHE A 45 2.93 14.82 1.70
N LYS A 46 2.61 14.01 2.71
CA LYS A 46 1.24 13.58 3.02
C LYS A 46 0.51 14.76 3.67
N GLN A 47 0.12 15.74 2.85
CA GLN A 47 -0.77 16.81 3.28
C GLN A 47 -2.10 16.15 3.67
N LYS A 48 -2.41 16.10 4.97
CA LYS A 48 -3.77 15.79 5.44
C LYS A 48 -4.64 16.93 4.93
N LYS A 49 -5.36 16.70 3.83
CA LYS A 49 -6.45 17.58 3.43
C LYS A 49 -7.46 17.53 4.57
N GLN A 50 -7.59 18.65 5.28
CA GLN A 50 -8.60 18.88 6.31
C GLN A 50 -9.99 18.86 5.68
#